data_AF-A0A957VDB3-F1
#
_entry.id   AF-A0A957VDB3-F1
#
_cell.length_a   1.000
_cell.length_b   1.000
_cell.length_c   1.000
_cell.angle_alpha   90.00
_cell.angle_beta   90.00
_cell.angle_gamma   90.00
#
_symmetry.space_group_name_H-M   'P 1'
#
loop_
_entity.id
_entity.type
_entity.pdbx_description
1 polymer ?
#
loop_
_entity_poly.entity_id
_entity_poly.type
_entity_poly.pdbx_seq_one_letter_code
_entity_poly.pdbx_strand_id
1 'polypeptide(L)'
;MRLGLSVGYSGATIDLPMDMIREADRLGYYAVWTAEAYGSDAVTPLAWIGAQTTQIHLGTAIMQMPARTPAMTAMTAITLDQLSGGRMLLGLGLSGPQVVEGWHGQPYGKPLGKTREYVDIVRTIFAREEPLVHAGAHYQIPYAGDDATGLGKPLKSILHGRADIPIYLAAIGPKNVELAAEIADGWLPIFFAPRFYADTFQAAVDAGLATAGGGKSLATFDIAPSVPVIVNPDVDAARSLVKPFLALYVGGMGARGKNFYYDLVCRYGFQEAADAIQDRYLAGDKTGAAAAVPDALVDEVALCGPKARIAERLGLWENSPVTTLNVTAFDINAVRVMAELVLGVDTAQRVQAPAAAPDTGSNPPATPSKETEVVSSEQAKSQVVFDNMATQIAKNPGMVNSINAVFQFHLTGNPGGDWVVDLKQGTGDVRAGTVDNPDVTITMDDDDFLALASGKLNGMAAFAQGKIKVQGNVMLATKLQSLFGG
;
A
#
# COMPACT_ATOMS: atom_id res chain seq x y z
N MET A 1 -17.08 -12.97 -4.16
CA MET A 1 -15.73 -12.38 -4.34
C MET A 1 -15.01 -12.39 -3.00
N ARG A 2 -13.68 -12.47 -2.98
CA ARG A 2 -12.85 -12.31 -1.76
C ARG A 2 -12.34 -10.88 -1.63
N LEU A 3 -11.98 -10.45 -0.42
CA LEU A 3 -11.28 -9.19 -0.20
C LEU A 3 -9.82 -9.44 0.19
N GLY A 4 -8.90 -8.70 -0.40
CA GLY A 4 -7.55 -8.52 0.11
C GLY A 4 -7.28 -7.08 0.52
N LEU A 5 -6.25 -6.84 1.32
CA LEU A 5 -5.79 -5.51 1.72
C LEU A 5 -4.39 -5.28 1.15
N SER A 6 -4.22 -4.29 0.28
CA SER A 6 -2.91 -3.90 -0.24
C SER A 6 -2.37 -2.74 0.59
N VAL A 7 -1.26 -2.98 1.29
CA VAL A 7 -0.57 -1.97 2.12
C VAL A 7 0.65 -1.37 1.41
N GLY A 8 0.96 -1.85 0.20
CA GLY A 8 2.01 -1.30 -0.64
C GLY A 8 3.42 -1.44 -0.07
N TYR A 9 4.28 -0.47 -0.40
CA TYR A 9 5.63 -0.32 0.14
C TYR A 9 5.73 1.00 0.89
N SER A 10 6.62 1.08 1.87
CA SER A 10 6.79 2.29 2.66
C SER A 10 7.62 3.36 1.93
N GLY A 11 7.41 4.62 2.32
CA GLY A 11 8.20 5.76 1.83
C GLY A 11 9.59 5.82 2.48
N ALA A 12 9.99 7.01 2.93
CA ALA A 12 11.32 7.20 3.56
C ALA A 12 11.50 6.42 4.88
N THR A 13 10.41 6.10 5.57
CA THR A 13 10.38 5.35 6.84
C THR A 13 9.39 4.21 6.74
N ILE A 14 9.71 3.06 7.34
CA ILE A 14 8.76 1.94 7.43
C ILE A 14 7.51 2.39 8.19
N ASP A 15 6.36 2.18 7.58
CA ASP A 15 5.06 2.45 8.17
C ASP A 15 4.11 1.33 7.75
N LEU A 16 3.58 0.61 8.74
CA LEU A 16 2.65 -0.49 8.54
C LEU A 16 1.37 -0.15 9.32
N PRO A 17 0.22 0.01 8.64
CA PRO A 17 -1.03 0.39 9.29
C PRO A 17 -1.64 -0.80 10.05
N MET A 18 -0.99 -1.20 11.16
CA MET A 18 -1.30 -2.43 11.88
C MET A 18 -2.72 -2.50 12.40
N ASP A 19 -3.33 -1.37 12.79
CA ASP A 19 -4.73 -1.37 13.23
C ASP A 19 -5.69 -1.66 12.08
N MET A 20 -5.41 -1.14 10.88
CA MET A 20 -6.17 -1.46 9.68
C MET A 20 -5.99 -2.94 9.26
N ILE A 21 -4.77 -3.47 9.40
CA ILE A 21 -4.46 -4.87 9.08
C ILE A 21 -5.15 -5.83 10.06
N ARG A 22 -5.11 -5.55 11.37
CA ARG A 22 -5.82 -6.34 12.38
C ARG A 22 -7.33 -6.27 12.20
N GLU A 23 -7.85 -5.12 11.81
CA GLU A 23 -9.26 -4.97 11.49
C GLU A 23 -9.65 -5.80 10.26
N ALA A 24 -8.82 -5.81 9.21
CA ALA A 24 -9.01 -6.67 8.05
C ALA A 24 -8.99 -8.16 8.42
N ASP A 25 -8.03 -8.60 9.26
CA ASP A 25 -7.95 -9.96 9.81
C ASP A 25 -9.24 -10.32 10.56
N ARG A 26 -9.71 -9.43 11.46
CA ARG A 26 -10.94 -9.61 12.24
C ARG A 26 -12.21 -9.68 11.36
N LEU A 27 -12.27 -8.87 10.31
CA LEU A 27 -13.40 -8.78 9.39
C LEU A 27 -13.44 -9.94 8.38
N GLY A 28 -12.38 -10.75 8.30
CA GLY A 28 -12.32 -11.91 7.41
C GLY A 28 -11.80 -11.58 6.00
N TYR A 29 -10.96 -10.56 5.87
CA TYR A 29 -10.18 -10.38 4.64
C TYR A 29 -9.32 -11.62 4.39
N TYR A 30 -9.27 -12.04 3.12
CA TYR A 30 -8.56 -13.23 2.71
C TYR A 30 -7.05 -13.06 2.83
N ALA A 31 -6.50 -11.93 2.39
CA ALA A 31 -5.06 -11.70 2.32
C ALA A 31 -4.67 -10.25 2.59
N VAL A 32 -3.46 -10.03 3.11
CA VAL A 32 -2.77 -8.73 3.16
C VAL A 32 -1.54 -8.79 2.27
N TRP A 33 -1.33 -7.75 1.48
CA TRP A 33 -0.30 -7.68 0.46
C TRP A 33 0.69 -6.54 0.70
N THR A 34 1.97 -6.89 0.82
CA THR A 34 3.09 -5.95 0.88
C THR A 34 3.83 -5.95 -0.45
N ALA A 35 4.50 -4.84 -0.78
CA ALA A 35 5.20 -4.71 -2.06
C ALA A 35 6.69 -4.42 -1.85
N GLU A 36 7.49 -4.80 -2.84
CA GLU A 36 8.90 -4.42 -2.96
C GLU A 36 9.07 -3.53 -4.18
N ALA A 37 9.60 -2.33 -3.93
CA ALA A 37 10.17 -1.44 -4.94
C ALA A 37 11.68 -1.30 -4.64
N TYR A 38 12.23 -0.10 -4.65
CA TYR A 38 13.63 0.17 -4.28
C TYR A 38 13.73 0.81 -2.87
N GLY A 39 12.92 0.31 -1.93
CA GLY A 39 12.85 0.76 -0.54
C GLY A 39 12.91 -0.44 0.43
N SER A 40 11.82 -0.72 1.13
CA SER A 40 11.66 -1.94 1.94
C SER A 40 11.48 -3.19 1.08
N ASP A 41 11.97 -4.34 1.55
CA ASP A 41 11.64 -5.65 0.96
C ASP A 41 10.19 -6.05 1.27
N ALA A 42 9.61 -6.96 0.48
CA ALA A 42 8.21 -7.36 0.66
C ALA A 42 7.98 -8.34 1.83
N VAL A 43 8.99 -9.09 2.28
CA VAL A 43 8.80 -10.26 3.16
C VAL A 43 8.94 -9.90 4.63
N THR A 44 9.92 -9.06 4.98
CA THR A 44 10.14 -8.65 6.36
C THR A 44 8.88 -8.04 6.99
N PRO A 45 8.13 -7.15 6.31
CA PRO A 45 6.85 -6.66 6.82
C PRO A 45 5.80 -7.76 7.00
N LEU A 46 5.75 -8.76 6.10
CA LEU A 46 4.81 -9.88 6.24
C LEU A 46 5.14 -10.77 7.44
N ALA A 47 6.42 -10.99 7.75
CA ALA A 47 6.78 -11.73 8.96
C ALA A 47 6.29 -10.99 10.22
N TRP A 48 6.47 -9.67 10.26
CA TRP A 48 5.97 -8.81 11.35
C TRP A 48 4.44 -8.84 11.48
N ILE A 49 3.73 -8.73 10.35
CA ILE A 49 2.27 -8.80 10.29
C ILE A 49 1.77 -10.20 10.67
N GLY A 50 2.43 -11.24 10.16
CA GLY A 50 2.11 -12.64 10.37
C GLY A 50 2.18 -13.05 11.83
N ALA A 51 3.15 -12.51 12.57
CA ALA A 51 3.27 -12.71 14.02
C ALA A 51 2.15 -12.05 14.85
N GLN A 52 1.39 -11.13 14.26
CA GLN A 52 0.36 -10.33 14.94
C GLN A 52 -1.05 -10.53 14.38
N THR A 53 -1.21 -11.50 13.48
CA THR A 53 -2.47 -11.85 12.82
C THR A 53 -2.65 -13.36 12.84
N THR A 54 -3.89 -13.81 12.72
CA THR A 54 -4.22 -15.24 12.92
C THR A 54 -4.85 -15.91 11.71
N GLN A 55 -5.58 -15.19 10.86
CA GLN A 55 -6.35 -15.79 9.76
C GLN A 55 -5.92 -15.29 8.38
N ILE A 56 -5.62 -14.00 8.26
CA ILE A 56 -5.33 -13.33 7.00
C ILE A 56 -4.08 -13.92 6.34
N HIS A 57 -4.17 -14.25 5.05
CA HIS A 57 -3.04 -14.76 4.28
C HIS A 57 -2.00 -13.65 4.07
N LEU A 58 -0.73 -14.05 3.96
CA LEU A 58 0.41 -13.15 3.84
C LEU A 58 0.92 -13.18 2.40
N GLY A 59 0.63 -12.13 1.65
CA GLY A 59 0.90 -12.06 0.22
C GLY A 59 1.96 -11.04 -0.16
N THR A 60 2.79 -11.38 -1.14
CA THR A 60 3.71 -10.40 -1.75
C THR A 60 3.13 -9.87 -3.06
N ALA A 61 2.92 -8.57 -3.21
CA ALA A 61 2.41 -7.93 -4.44
C ALA A 61 3.32 -6.76 -4.89
N ILE A 62 4.56 -6.99 -5.29
CA ILE A 62 5.21 -8.30 -5.51
C ILE A 62 6.59 -8.37 -4.88
N MET A 63 7.11 -9.59 -4.77
CA MET A 63 8.53 -9.85 -4.63
C MET A 63 9.21 -9.74 -6.00
N GLN A 64 10.25 -8.91 -6.11
CA GLN A 64 10.95 -8.72 -7.37
C GLN A 64 11.88 -9.93 -7.67
N MET A 65 11.65 -10.61 -8.79
CA MET A 65 12.52 -11.70 -9.26
C MET A 65 14.00 -11.31 -9.43
N PRO A 66 14.39 -10.12 -9.92
CA PRO A 66 15.81 -9.76 -10.04
C PRO A 66 16.52 -9.55 -8.69
N ALA A 67 15.78 -9.36 -7.59
CA ALA A 67 16.39 -9.13 -6.28
C ALA A 67 16.99 -10.41 -5.67
N ARG A 68 16.55 -11.60 -6.10
CA ARG A 68 16.89 -12.89 -5.47
C ARG A 68 16.94 -14.03 -6.48
N THR A 69 17.82 -15.01 -6.27
CA THR A 69 17.77 -16.27 -7.02
C THR A 69 16.44 -17.00 -6.77
N PRO A 70 15.94 -17.82 -7.71
CA PRO A 70 14.71 -18.59 -7.49
C PRO A 70 14.81 -19.53 -6.29
N ALA A 71 15.99 -20.09 -6.02
CA ALA A 71 16.22 -20.89 -4.82
C ALA A 71 16.07 -20.09 -3.51
N MET A 72 16.60 -18.87 -3.46
CA MET A 72 16.40 -17.99 -2.29
C MET A 72 14.94 -17.64 -2.10
N THR A 73 14.22 -17.29 -3.18
CA THR A 73 12.78 -17.00 -3.10
C THR A 73 11.97 -18.19 -2.61
N ALA A 74 12.27 -19.42 -3.06
CA ALA A 74 11.60 -20.61 -2.58
C ALA A 74 11.87 -20.86 -1.08
N MET A 75 13.13 -20.73 -0.63
CA MET A 75 13.46 -20.85 0.81
C MET A 75 12.73 -19.81 1.66
N THR A 76 12.66 -18.56 1.19
CA THR A 76 11.94 -17.48 1.87
C THR A 76 10.45 -17.79 1.99
N ALA A 77 9.82 -18.23 0.90
CA ALA A 77 8.41 -18.58 0.88
C ALA A 77 8.09 -19.77 1.80
N ILE A 78 8.88 -20.85 1.77
CA ILE A 78 8.70 -22.01 2.67
C ILE A 78 8.82 -21.59 4.13
N THR A 79 9.81 -20.74 4.45
CA THR A 79 10.05 -20.27 5.83
C THR A 79 8.86 -19.46 6.33
N LEU A 80 8.39 -18.47 5.56
CA LEU A 80 7.24 -17.66 5.95
C LEU A 80 5.95 -18.49 6.01
N ASP A 81 5.77 -19.45 5.09
CA ASP A 81 4.63 -20.36 5.10
C ASP A 81 4.58 -21.18 6.41
N GLN A 82 5.69 -21.80 6.81
CA GLN A 82 5.74 -22.55 8.07
C GLN A 82 5.54 -21.66 9.30
N LEU A 83 6.17 -20.48 9.35
CA LEU A 83 6.01 -19.55 10.47
C LEU A 83 4.58 -19.03 10.61
N SER A 84 3.89 -18.87 9.49
CA SER A 84 2.51 -18.36 9.45
C SER A 84 1.44 -19.44 9.54
N GLY A 85 1.83 -20.72 9.53
CA GLY A 85 0.89 -21.84 9.57
C GLY A 85 0.18 -22.13 8.25
N GLY A 86 0.88 -21.98 7.11
CA GLY A 86 0.35 -22.28 5.78
C GLY A 86 -0.33 -21.10 5.08
N ARG A 87 -0.04 -19.86 5.49
CA ARG A 87 -0.75 -18.65 5.04
C ARG A 87 -0.04 -17.90 3.90
N MET A 88 1.05 -18.42 3.34
CA MET A 88 1.85 -17.68 2.36
C MET A 88 1.18 -17.64 0.97
N LEU A 89 1.16 -16.47 0.34
CA LEU A 89 0.82 -16.27 -1.08
C LEU A 89 2.00 -15.60 -1.82
N LEU A 90 2.64 -16.34 -2.73
CA LEU A 90 3.87 -15.93 -3.39
C LEU A 90 3.59 -15.13 -4.65
N GLY A 91 3.45 -13.81 -4.56
CA GLY A 91 3.38 -12.96 -5.75
C GLY A 91 4.75 -12.48 -6.22
N LEU A 92 5.03 -12.70 -7.50
CA LEU A 92 6.29 -12.42 -8.16
C LEU A 92 6.10 -11.43 -9.31
N GLY A 93 7.16 -10.67 -9.59
CA GLY A 93 7.19 -9.75 -10.73
C GLY A 93 8.60 -9.49 -11.23
N LEU A 94 8.72 -9.26 -12.54
CA LEU A 94 10.00 -9.02 -13.19
C LEU A 94 10.54 -7.61 -12.95
N SER A 95 9.64 -6.65 -12.71
CA SER A 95 9.92 -5.20 -12.68
C SER A 95 10.30 -4.64 -14.05
N GLY A 96 10.50 -3.31 -14.14
CA GLY A 96 10.96 -2.63 -15.35
C GLY A 96 12.49 -2.49 -15.42
N PRO A 97 13.06 -2.24 -16.62
CA PRO A 97 14.51 -2.22 -16.84
C PRO A 97 15.24 -1.22 -15.94
N GLN A 98 14.64 -0.06 -15.63
CA GLN A 98 15.23 0.94 -14.73
C GLN A 98 15.55 0.35 -13.34
N VAL A 99 14.67 -0.50 -12.80
CA VAL A 99 14.88 -1.12 -11.49
C VAL A 99 15.77 -2.36 -11.62
N VAL A 100 15.53 -3.18 -12.64
CA VAL A 100 16.33 -4.42 -12.85
C VAL A 100 17.82 -4.09 -13.05
N GLU A 101 18.13 -3.15 -13.93
CA GLU A 101 19.50 -2.81 -14.31
C GLU A 101 20.08 -1.75 -13.36
N GLY A 102 19.30 -0.71 -13.04
CA GLY A 102 19.80 0.42 -12.26
C GLY A 102 19.89 0.16 -10.75
N TRP A 103 19.01 -0.67 -10.18
CA TRP A 103 18.98 -0.95 -8.74
C TRP A 103 19.60 -2.30 -8.39
N HIS A 104 19.21 -3.38 -9.10
CA HIS A 104 19.71 -4.72 -8.80
C HIS A 104 20.98 -5.12 -9.60
N GLY A 105 21.38 -4.31 -10.58
CA GLY A 105 22.55 -4.61 -11.41
C GLY A 105 22.41 -5.91 -12.22
N GLN A 106 21.17 -6.33 -12.52
CA GLN A 106 20.89 -7.57 -13.24
C GLN A 106 20.56 -7.27 -14.71
N PRO A 107 20.84 -8.20 -15.64
CA PRO A 107 20.40 -8.06 -17.02
C PRO A 107 18.87 -8.19 -17.11
N TYR A 108 18.22 -7.28 -17.84
CA TYR A 108 16.78 -7.33 -18.10
C TYR A 108 16.41 -8.49 -19.05
N GLY A 109 17.14 -8.65 -20.16
CA GLY A 109 17.11 -9.85 -21.00
C GLY A 109 15.75 -10.18 -21.65
N LYS A 110 15.33 -11.45 -21.56
CA LYS A 110 14.07 -11.98 -22.13
C LYS A 110 13.05 -12.26 -20.99
N PRO A 111 12.16 -11.31 -20.68
CA PRO A 111 11.15 -11.38 -19.61
C PRO A 111 10.40 -12.72 -19.46
N LEU A 112 9.80 -13.22 -20.54
CA LEU A 112 8.89 -14.37 -20.49
C LEU A 112 9.61 -15.68 -20.18
N GLY A 113 10.73 -15.94 -20.86
CA GLY A 113 11.55 -17.13 -20.62
C GLY A 113 12.12 -17.14 -19.21
N LYS A 114 12.65 -16.00 -18.76
CA LYS A 114 13.18 -15.86 -17.40
C LYS A 114 12.11 -16.11 -16.33
N THR A 115 10.91 -15.56 -16.51
CA THR A 115 9.78 -15.77 -15.58
C THR A 115 9.37 -17.24 -15.52
N ARG A 116 9.27 -17.91 -16.68
CA ARG A 116 8.92 -19.34 -16.76
C ARG A 116 9.94 -20.20 -16.01
N GLU A 117 11.22 -20.04 -16.31
CA GLU A 117 12.28 -20.79 -15.62
C GLU A 117 12.31 -20.49 -14.12
N TYR A 118 12.08 -19.23 -13.72
CA TYR A 118 12.04 -18.86 -12.29
C TYR A 118 10.92 -19.58 -11.54
N VAL A 119 9.70 -19.54 -12.07
CA VAL A 119 8.53 -20.19 -11.46
C VAL A 119 8.70 -21.72 -11.44
N ASP A 120 9.22 -22.29 -12.52
CA ASP A 120 9.49 -23.73 -12.63
C ASP A 120 10.48 -24.21 -11.55
N ILE A 121 11.59 -23.48 -11.35
CA ILE A 121 12.55 -23.78 -10.29
C ILE A 121 11.90 -23.66 -8.91
N VAL A 122 11.12 -22.60 -8.66
CA VAL A 122 10.43 -22.40 -7.37
C VAL A 122 9.46 -23.56 -7.10
N ARG A 123 8.64 -23.95 -8.08
CA ARG A 123 7.72 -25.10 -7.94
C ARG A 123 8.46 -26.42 -7.75
N THR A 124 9.57 -26.64 -8.45
CA THR A 124 10.42 -27.82 -8.28
C THR A 124 10.96 -27.93 -6.85
N ILE A 125 11.39 -26.81 -6.25
CA ILE A 125 11.85 -26.77 -4.87
C ILE A 125 10.70 -27.04 -3.88
N PHE A 126 9.50 -26.50 -4.14
CA PHE A 126 8.32 -26.75 -3.31
C PHE A 126 7.87 -28.21 -3.36
N ALA A 127 7.79 -28.79 -4.56
CA ALA A 127 7.42 -30.20 -4.77
C ALA A 127 8.42 -31.13 -4.09
N ARG A 128 9.71 -30.78 -4.16
CA ARG A 128 10.80 -31.46 -3.45
C ARG A 128 10.83 -32.98 -3.74
N GLU A 129 10.41 -33.40 -4.92
CA GLU A 129 10.37 -34.81 -5.33
C GLU A 129 11.80 -35.34 -5.55
N GLU A 130 12.67 -34.56 -6.20
CA GLU A 130 14.06 -34.88 -6.48
C GLU A 130 15.00 -33.71 -6.13
N PRO A 131 16.33 -33.91 -6.07
CA PRO A 131 17.30 -32.81 -6.04
C PRO A 131 17.09 -31.85 -7.21
N LEU A 132 17.15 -30.54 -6.94
CA LEU A 132 16.96 -29.51 -7.95
C LEU A 132 18.06 -29.62 -9.02
N VAL A 133 17.62 -29.84 -10.25
CA VAL A 133 18.41 -29.70 -11.47
C VAL A 133 17.61 -28.83 -12.43
N HIS A 134 18.24 -27.83 -13.02
CA HIS A 134 17.64 -26.96 -14.02
C HIS A 134 18.67 -26.64 -15.11
N ALA A 135 18.29 -26.87 -16.36
CA ALA A 135 19.13 -26.61 -17.53
C ALA A 135 18.40 -25.65 -18.48
N GLY A 136 18.32 -24.39 -18.07
CA GLY A 136 17.60 -23.33 -18.77
C GLY A 136 18.53 -22.32 -19.47
N ALA A 137 17.94 -21.42 -20.25
CA ALA A 137 18.68 -20.36 -20.91
C ALA A 137 19.05 -19.21 -19.94
N HIS A 138 18.30 -19.07 -18.84
CA HIS A 138 18.49 -18.03 -17.84
C HIS A 138 19.07 -18.56 -16.54
N TYR A 139 18.77 -19.80 -16.19
CA TYR A 139 19.24 -20.45 -14.98
C TYR A 139 19.90 -21.79 -15.30
N GLN A 140 21.06 -22.03 -14.70
CA GLN A 140 21.77 -23.31 -14.76
C GLN A 140 22.06 -23.75 -13.33
N ILE A 141 21.40 -24.83 -12.90
CA ILE A 141 21.50 -25.35 -11.53
C ILE A 141 21.74 -26.86 -11.60
N PRO A 142 22.88 -27.39 -11.12
CA PRO A 142 24.04 -26.66 -10.59
C PRO A 142 24.70 -25.76 -11.63
N TYR A 143 25.37 -24.69 -11.17
CA TYR A 143 26.08 -23.76 -12.04
C TYR A 143 27.23 -24.45 -12.78
N ALA A 144 27.30 -24.22 -14.09
CA ALA A 144 28.27 -24.86 -14.99
C ALA A 144 28.95 -23.85 -15.93
N GLY A 145 29.08 -22.59 -15.51
CA GLY A 145 29.84 -21.58 -16.25
C GLY A 145 31.34 -21.85 -16.23
N ASP A 146 32.09 -21.13 -17.08
CA ASP A 146 33.53 -21.32 -17.26
C ASP A 146 34.35 -21.06 -15.97
N ASP A 147 33.80 -20.28 -15.04
CA ASP A 147 34.36 -19.96 -13.72
C ASP A 147 33.84 -20.88 -12.60
N ALA A 148 33.09 -21.93 -12.93
CA ALA A 148 32.62 -22.90 -11.95
C ALA A 148 33.79 -23.70 -11.35
N THR A 149 33.78 -23.88 -10.02
CA THR A 149 34.78 -24.70 -9.32
C THR A 149 34.64 -26.20 -9.56
N GLY A 150 33.53 -26.64 -10.18
CA GLY A 150 33.18 -28.05 -10.36
C GLY A 150 32.61 -28.76 -9.12
N LEU A 151 32.44 -28.06 -8.00
CA LEU A 151 31.94 -28.65 -6.75
C LEU A 151 30.42 -28.68 -6.61
N GLY A 152 29.70 -27.97 -7.51
CA GLY A 152 28.24 -27.88 -7.48
C GLY A 152 27.57 -29.25 -7.61
N LYS A 153 26.61 -29.54 -6.75
CA LYS A 153 25.79 -30.75 -6.80
C LYS A 153 24.31 -30.40 -6.72
N PRO A 154 23.40 -31.20 -7.32
CA PRO A 154 21.97 -31.04 -7.10
C PRO A 154 21.63 -31.16 -5.62
N LEU A 155 20.76 -30.26 -5.11
CA LEU A 155 20.36 -30.22 -3.70
C LEU A 155 18.85 -30.24 -3.56
N LYS A 156 18.36 -30.79 -2.44
CA LYS A 156 16.96 -30.65 -2.00
C LYS A 156 16.89 -29.63 -0.88
N SER A 157 15.77 -28.92 -0.78
CA SER A 157 15.50 -28.08 0.40
C SER A 157 15.61 -28.91 1.67
N ILE A 158 16.25 -28.38 2.72
CA ILE A 158 16.24 -29.01 4.04
C ILE A 158 14.86 -28.86 4.67
N LEU A 159 14.25 -27.68 4.58
CA LEU A 159 12.89 -27.43 5.05
C LEU A 159 11.89 -28.10 4.09
N HIS A 160 10.94 -28.84 4.67
CA HIS A 160 9.84 -29.47 3.94
C HIS A 160 8.64 -28.51 3.94
N GLY A 161 8.45 -27.77 2.85
CA GLY A 161 7.26 -26.93 2.64
C GLY A 161 6.11 -27.72 2.02
N ARG A 162 4.92 -27.09 1.94
CA ARG A 162 3.82 -27.60 1.12
C ARG A 162 4.14 -27.37 -0.37
N ALA A 163 3.79 -28.33 -1.23
CA ALA A 163 4.06 -28.25 -2.67
C ALA A 163 3.17 -27.21 -3.38
N ASP A 164 2.04 -26.87 -2.76
CA ASP A 164 0.94 -26.06 -3.28
C ASP A 164 0.90 -24.67 -2.64
N ILE A 165 2.05 -24.06 -2.33
CA ILE A 165 2.12 -22.62 -2.02
C ILE A 165 1.68 -21.86 -3.28
N PRO A 166 0.59 -21.07 -3.24
CA PRO A 166 0.09 -20.38 -4.43
C PRO A 166 1.10 -19.36 -4.96
N ILE A 167 1.34 -19.39 -6.27
CA ILE A 167 2.20 -18.42 -6.97
C ILE A 167 1.32 -17.46 -7.76
N TYR A 168 1.50 -16.16 -7.56
CA TYR A 168 0.86 -15.10 -8.31
C TYR A 168 1.88 -14.40 -9.20
N LEU A 169 1.47 -13.95 -10.38
CA LEU A 169 2.30 -13.12 -11.24
C LEU A 169 1.68 -11.74 -11.44
N ALA A 170 2.47 -10.68 -11.23
CA ALA A 170 2.13 -9.34 -11.70
C ALA A 170 2.46 -9.23 -13.19
N ALA A 171 1.45 -8.95 -14.01
CA ALA A 171 1.56 -8.88 -15.46
C ALA A 171 0.66 -7.77 -16.02
N ILE A 172 1.14 -7.09 -17.07
CA ILE A 172 0.42 -5.99 -17.73
C ILE A 172 0.20 -6.27 -19.22
N GLY A 173 1.26 -6.56 -19.98
CA GLY A 173 1.14 -6.80 -21.42
C GLY A 173 0.49 -8.16 -21.72
N PRO A 174 -0.28 -8.30 -22.83
CA PRO A 174 -1.04 -9.52 -23.15
C PRO A 174 -0.22 -10.81 -23.07
N LYS A 175 1.03 -10.83 -23.57
CA LYS A 175 1.88 -12.01 -23.51
C LYS A 175 2.33 -12.40 -22.09
N ASN A 176 2.48 -11.43 -21.18
CA ASN A 176 2.75 -11.73 -19.77
C ASN A 176 1.48 -12.21 -19.05
N VAL A 177 0.31 -11.70 -19.44
CA VAL A 177 -0.98 -12.15 -18.90
C VAL A 177 -1.29 -13.58 -19.33
N GLU A 178 -1.03 -13.91 -20.60
CA GLU A 178 -1.10 -15.28 -21.14
C GLU A 178 -0.17 -16.22 -20.35
N LEU A 179 1.09 -15.82 -20.14
CA LEU A 179 2.02 -16.60 -19.31
C LEU A 179 1.53 -16.77 -17.87
N ALA A 180 0.97 -15.72 -17.25
CA ALA A 180 0.44 -15.80 -15.90
C ALA A 180 -0.74 -16.79 -15.80
N ALA A 181 -1.68 -16.69 -16.74
CA ALA A 181 -2.79 -17.63 -16.86
C ALA A 181 -2.35 -19.06 -17.15
N GLU A 182 -1.19 -19.25 -17.79
CA GLU A 182 -0.60 -20.57 -18.00
C GLU A 182 0.03 -21.14 -16.70
N ILE A 183 1.01 -20.45 -16.09
CA ILE A 183 1.92 -21.08 -15.10
C ILE A 183 1.64 -20.73 -13.64
N ALA A 184 0.84 -19.70 -13.36
CA ALA A 184 0.62 -19.16 -12.01
C ALA A 184 -0.77 -19.51 -11.45
N ASP A 185 -0.92 -19.60 -10.14
CA ASP A 185 -2.21 -19.84 -9.49
C ASP A 185 -3.11 -18.59 -9.48
N GLY A 186 -2.51 -17.41 -9.66
CA GLY A 186 -3.24 -16.16 -9.84
C GLY A 186 -2.47 -15.06 -10.56
N TRP A 187 -3.19 -13.99 -10.89
CA TRP A 187 -2.70 -12.80 -11.57
C TRP A 187 -2.97 -11.56 -10.70
N LEU A 188 -1.96 -10.71 -10.57
CA LEU A 188 -2.03 -9.43 -9.86
C LEU A 188 -2.02 -8.28 -10.88
N PRO A 189 -3.18 -7.92 -11.49
CA PRO A 189 -3.26 -6.76 -12.36
C PRO A 189 -3.22 -5.45 -11.59
N ILE A 190 -2.60 -4.46 -12.21
CA ILE A 190 -2.64 -3.06 -11.80
C ILE A 190 -3.43 -2.27 -12.84
N PHE A 191 -4.19 -1.27 -12.39
CA PHE A 191 -5.13 -0.52 -13.23
C PHE A 191 -6.08 -1.43 -14.01
N PHE A 192 -6.56 -2.49 -13.36
CA PHE A 192 -7.60 -3.33 -13.97
C PHE A 192 -8.86 -2.51 -14.15
N ALA A 193 -9.43 -2.54 -15.36
CA ALA A 193 -10.68 -1.87 -15.67
C ALA A 193 -11.70 -2.93 -16.13
N PRO A 194 -12.69 -3.29 -15.29
CA PRO A 194 -13.62 -4.39 -15.59
C PRO A 194 -14.29 -4.29 -16.97
N ARG A 195 -14.68 -3.08 -17.38
CA ARG A 195 -15.35 -2.84 -18.67
C ARG A 195 -14.49 -3.16 -19.89
N PHE A 196 -13.17 -3.14 -19.74
CA PHE A 196 -12.21 -3.36 -20.82
C PHE A 196 -11.60 -4.76 -20.79
N TYR A 197 -12.01 -5.63 -19.85
CA TYR A 197 -11.45 -6.98 -19.71
C TYR A 197 -11.54 -7.80 -21.01
N ALA A 198 -12.73 -7.82 -21.63
CA ALA A 198 -12.99 -8.59 -22.84
C ALA A 198 -12.03 -8.20 -23.97
N ASP A 199 -11.90 -6.89 -24.22
CA ASP A 199 -11.10 -6.37 -25.32
C ASP A 199 -9.60 -6.37 -25.05
N THR A 200 -9.19 -6.31 -23.78
CA THR A 200 -7.78 -6.12 -23.41
C THR A 200 -7.08 -7.41 -22.97
N PHE A 201 -7.78 -8.30 -22.28
CA PHE A 201 -7.16 -9.40 -21.54
C PHE A 201 -7.77 -10.76 -21.78
N GLN A 202 -9.07 -10.86 -22.10
CA GLN A 202 -9.77 -12.14 -22.18
C GLN A 202 -9.07 -13.14 -23.12
N ALA A 203 -8.72 -12.70 -24.34
CA ALA A 203 -8.03 -13.58 -25.29
C ALA A 203 -6.69 -14.11 -24.76
N ALA A 204 -5.94 -13.29 -24.01
CA ALA A 204 -4.67 -13.71 -23.42
C ALA A 204 -4.88 -14.69 -22.26
N VAL A 205 -5.84 -14.41 -21.38
CA VAL A 205 -6.20 -15.29 -20.25
C VAL A 205 -6.67 -16.65 -20.77
N ASP A 206 -7.58 -16.67 -21.74
CA ASP A 206 -8.12 -17.90 -22.33
C ASP A 206 -7.02 -18.73 -22.99
N ALA A 207 -6.09 -18.09 -23.73
CA ALA A 207 -4.95 -18.77 -24.36
C ALA A 207 -3.99 -19.39 -23.32
N GLY A 208 -3.73 -18.68 -22.22
CA GLY A 208 -2.89 -19.19 -21.13
C GLY A 208 -3.53 -20.38 -20.42
N LEU A 209 -4.82 -20.27 -20.07
CA LEU A 209 -5.57 -21.36 -19.43
C LEU A 209 -5.66 -22.60 -20.32
N ALA A 210 -5.88 -22.42 -21.63
CA ALA A 210 -5.91 -23.53 -22.59
C ALA A 210 -4.56 -24.28 -22.67
N THR A 211 -3.45 -23.61 -22.36
CA THR A 211 -2.09 -24.18 -22.40
C THR A 211 -1.69 -24.83 -21.07
N ALA A 212 -2.17 -24.32 -19.93
CA ALA A 212 -1.74 -24.72 -18.59
C ALA A 212 -1.85 -26.22 -18.27
N GLY A 213 -2.77 -26.93 -18.91
CA GLY A 213 -3.08 -28.32 -18.59
C GLY A 213 -3.68 -28.50 -17.19
N GLY A 214 -3.69 -29.72 -16.67
CA GLY A 214 -4.07 -30.01 -15.27
C GLY A 214 -5.51 -29.67 -14.87
N GLY A 215 -6.41 -29.39 -15.83
CA GLY A 215 -7.79 -28.97 -15.56
C GLY A 215 -7.92 -27.52 -15.06
N LYS A 216 -6.84 -26.72 -15.18
CA LYS A 216 -6.87 -25.31 -14.78
C LYS A 216 -7.90 -24.53 -15.58
N SER A 217 -8.66 -23.70 -14.90
CA SER A 217 -9.72 -22.87 -15.50
C SER A 217 -9.82 -21.53 -14.77
N LEU A 218 -10.69 -20.64 -15.25
CA LEU A 218 -11.02 -19.40 -14.53
C LEU A 218 -11.50 -19.65 -13.10
N ALA A 219 -12.14 -20.80 -12.82
CA ALA A 219 -12.60 -21.13 -11.47
C ALA A 219 -11.45 -21.40 -10.47
N THR A 220 -10.27 -21.75 -10.98
CA THR A 220 -9.08 -22.09 -10.18
C THR A 220 -7.92 -21.11 -10.41
N PHE A 221 -8.18 -20.00 -11.10
CA PHE A 221 -7.18 -18.98 -11.40
C PHE A 221 -7.62 -17.65 -10.79
N ASP A 222 -6.91 -17.19 -9.76
CA ASP A 222 -7.32 -16.00 -9.02
C ASP A 222 -6.92 -14.72 -9.74
N ILE A 223 -7.90 -13.96 -10.24
CA ILE A 223 -7.68 -12.61 -10.77
C ILE A 223 -7.86 -11.62 -9.63
N ALA A 224 -6.75 -11.03 -9.18
CA ALA A 224 -6.64 -10.30 -7.93
C ALA A 224 -6.11 -8.86 -8.10
N PRO A 225 -6.87 -7.93 -8.73
CA PRO A 225 -6.46 -6.54 -8.92
C PRO A 225 -6.25 -5.79 -7.61
N SER A 226 -5.28 -4.87 -7.61
CA SER A 226 -5.22 -3.79 -6.61
C SER A 226 -6.14 -2.65 -7.00
N VAL A 227 -7.06 -2.27 -6.11
CA VAL A 227 -8.13 -1.30 -6.37
C VAL A 227 -8.12 -0.22 -5.29
N PRO A 228 -7.81 1.05 -5.62
CA PRO A 228 -7.99 2.16 -4.70
C PRO A 228 -9.45 2.30 -4.28
N VAL A 229 -9.69 2.38 -2.97
CA VAL A 229 -11.03 2.62 -2.41
C VAL A 229 -10.98 3.87 -1.54
N ILE A 230 -11.70 4.90 -1.95
CA ILE A 230 -11.76 6.20 -1.26
C ILE A 230 -13.21 6.50 -0.88
N VAL A 231 -13.53 6.36 0.41
CA VAL A 231 -14.86 6.67 0.93
C VAL A 231 -14.94 8.16 1.26
N ASN A 232 -15.69 8.92 0.47
CA ASN A 232 -15.84 10.36 0.66
C ASN A 232 -17.20 10.84 0.11
N PRO A 233 -17.98 11.68 0.81
CA PRO A 233 -19.21 12.25 0.25
C PRO A 233 -18.96 13.08 -1.02
N ASP A 234 -17.79 13.70 -1.17
CA ASP A 234 -17.36 14.41 -2.37
C ASP A 234 -16.60 13.45 -3.30
N VAL A 235 -17.25 13.11 -4.42
CA VAL A 235 -16.70 12.19 -5.42
C VAL A 235 -15.49 12.79 -6.13
N ASP A 236 -15.48 14.09 -6.38
CA ASP A 236 -14.38 14.74 -7.11
C ASP A 236 -13.16 14.90 -6.22
N ALA A 237 -13.36 15.19 -4.92
CA ALA A 237 -12.31 15.10 -3.92
C ALA A 237 -11.73 13.68 -3.82
N ALA A 238 -12.59 12.64 -3.81
CA ALA A 238 -12.15 11.26 -3.78
C ALA A 238 -11.30 10.88 -5.01
N ARG A 239 -11.76 11.22 -6.22
CA ARG A 239 -11.02 10.96 -7.45
C ARG A 239 -9.67 11.68 -7.46
N SER A 240 -9.62 12.92 -6.95
CA SER A 240 -8.41 13.73 -6.91
C SER A 240 -7.28 13.09 -6.09
N LEU A 241 -7.62 12.27 -5.09
CA LEU A 241 -6.64 11.50 -4.31
C LEU A 241 -6.00 10.35 -5.11
N VAL A 242 -6.67 9.84 -6.14
CA VAL A 242 -6.16 8.75 -7.00
C VAL A 242 -5.32 9.28 -8.16
N LYS A 243 -5.61 10.48 -8.66
CA LYS A 243 -4.96 11.05 -9.87
C LYS A 243 -3.42 11.11 -9.79
N PRO A 244 -2.77 11.52 -8.68
CA PRO A 244 -1.31 11.55 -8.60
C PRO A 244 -0.67 10.18 -8.80
N PHE A 245 -1.30 9.12 -8.29
CA PHE A 245 -0.83 7.74 -8.46
C PHE A 245 -0.90 7.31 -9.94
N LEU A 246 -2.02 7.58 -10.62
CA LEU A 246 -2.15 7.32 -12.06
C LEU A 246 -1.12 8.13 -12.86
N ALA A 247 -0.94 9.41 -12.55
CA ALA A 247 0.02 10.27 -13.24
C ALA A 247 1.46 9.79 -13.10
N LEU A 248 1.89 9.37 -11.90
CA LEU A 248 3.22 8.79 -11.69
C LEU A 248 3.43 7.56 -12.57
N TYR A 249 2.48 6.64 -12.62
CA TYR A 249 2.67 5.39 -13.35
C TYR A 249 2.58 5.58 -14.87
N VAL A 250 1.56 6.28 -15.34
CA VAL A 250 1.36 6.57 -16.76
C VAL A 250 2.45 7.49 -17.31
N GLY A 251 2.92 8.46 -16.51
CA GLY A 251 3.88 9.45 -16.95
C GLY A 251 5.33 9.15 -16.62
N GLY A 252 5.63 8.64 -15.41
CA GLY A 252 6.98 8.63 -14.85
C GLY A 252 7.61 7.27 -14.57
N MET A 253 6.83 6.17 -14.49
CA MET A 253 7.36 4.85 -14.14
C MET A 253 8.10 4.13 -15.27
N GLY A 254 7.99 4.63 -16.50
CA GLY A 254 8.72 4.12 -17.65
C GLY A 254 9.26 5.26 -18.50
N ALA A 255 10.17 4.93 -19.41
CA ALA A 255 10.69 5.89 -20.38
C ALA A 255 9.71 6.04 -21.56
N ARG A 256 9.81 7.16 -22.30
CA ARG A 256 9.05 7.37 -23.53
C ARG A 256 9.29 6.21 -24.51
N GLY A 257 8.20 5.66 -25.06
CA GLY A 257 8.23 4.47 -25.93
C GLY A 257 8.49 3.14 -25.22
N LYS A 258 8.69 3.13 -23.89
CA LYS A 258 8.83 1.93 -23.05
C LYS A 258 8.18 2.14 -21.68
N ASN A 259 6.88 2.44 -21.68
CA ASN A 259 6.08 2.55 -20.46
C ASN A 259 4.81 1.69 -20.57
N PHE A 260 4.80 0.56 -19.87
CA PHE A 260 3.71 -0.42 -19.93
C PHE A 260 2.38 0.10 -19.35
N TYR A 261 2.43 1.07 -18.44
CA TYR A 261 1.23 1.70 -17.85
C TYR A 261 0.59 2.68 -18.82
N TYR A 262 1.41 3.46 -19.52
CA TYR A 262 0.97 4.28 -20.65
C TYR A 262 0.29 3.40 -21.70
N ASP A 263 0.95 2.31 -22.15
CA ASP A 263 0.38 1.41 -23.17
C ASP A 263 -0.95 0.80 -22.72
N LEU A 264 -1.09 0.49 -21.43
CA LEU A 264 -2.34 -0.04 -20.86
C LEU A 264 -3.47 0.99 -20.94
N VAL A 265 -3.21 2.24 -20.53
CA VAL A 265 -4.20 3.32 -20.59
C VAL A 265 -4.60 3.63 -22.03
N CYS A 266 -3.66 3.54 -22.98
CA CYS A 266 -3.96 3.62 -24.42
C CYS A 266 -4.88 2.49 -24.89
N ARG A 267 -4.68 1.24 -24.43
CA ARG A 267 -5.57 0.11 -24.73
C ARG A 267 -6.99 0.30 -24.20
N TYR A 268 -7.15 1.06 -23.11
CA TYR A 268 -8.47 1.47 -22.59
C TYR A 268 -9.09 2.66 -23.34
N GLY A 269 -8.47 3.13 -24.43
CA GLY A 269 -8.98 4.22 -25.25
C GLY A 269 -8.65 5.63 -24.75
N PHE A 270 -7.75 5.77 -23.78
CA PHE A 270 -7.37 7.06 -23.18
C PHE A 270 -6.02 7.58 -23.71
N GLN A 271 -5.70 7.34 -24.98
CA GLN A 271 -4.39 7.67 -25.54
C GLN A 271 -4.05 9.17 -25.44
N GLU A 272 -4.97 10.06 -25.81
CA GLU A 272 -4.74 11.51 -25.72
C GLU A 272 -4.43 11.96 -24.28
N ALA A 273 -5.14 11.40 -23.30
CA ALA A 273 -4.86 11.67 -21.90
C ALA A 273 -3.50 11.10 -21.47
N ALA A 274 -3.15 9.88 -21.90
CA ALA A 274 -1.87 9.26 -21.59
C ALA A 274 -0.69 10.07 -22.15
N ASP A 275 -0.82 10.61 -23.37
CA ASP A 275 0.14 11.51 -24.00
C ASP A 275 0.34 12.78 -23.15
N ALA A 276 -0.76 13.46 -22.81
CA ALA A 276 -0.72 14.68 -22.01
C ALA A 276 -0.13 14.46 -20.61
N ILE A 277 -0.48 13.35 -19.95
CA ILE A 277 0.07 12.96 -18.65
C ILE A 277 1.58 12.76 -18.75
N GLN A 278 2.05 11.98 -19.73
CA GLN A 278 3.46 11.65 -19.86
C GLN A 278 4.31 12.87 -20.26
N ASP A 279 3.81 13.71 -21.17
CA ASP A 279 4.49 14.95 -21.56
C ASP A 279 4.71 15.86 -20.35
N ARG A 280 3.67 16.11 -19.55
CA ARG A 280 3.76 16.97 -18.36
C ARG A 280 4.65 16.36 -17.28
N TYR A 281 4.51 15.06 -17.02
CA TYR A 281 5.27 14.40 -15.95
C TYR A 281 6.78 14.41 -16.26
N LEU A 282 7.16 14.13 -17.51
CA LEU A 282 8.56 14.15 -17.94
C LEU A 282 9.12 15.57 -18.06
N ALA A 283 8.26 16.59 -18.24
CA ALA A 283 8.63 18.00 -18.14
C ALA A 283 8.80 18.50 -16.68
N GLY A 284 8.53 17.65 -15.67
CA GLY A 284 8.59 17.99 -14.26
C GLY A 284 7.30 18.61 -13.69
N ASP A 285 6.27 18.81 -14.52
CA ASP A 285 4.96 19.32 -14.11
C ASP A 285 4.08 18.18 -13.57
N LYS A 286 4.40 17.71 -12.36
CA LYS A 286 3.64 16.61 -11.71
C LYS A 286 2.20 17.00 -11.39
N THR A 287 1.96 18.25 -11.01
CA THR A 287 0.62 18.76 -10.68
C THR A 287 -0.25 18.81 -11.93
N GLY A 288 0.26 19.36 -13.03
CA GLY A 288 -0.45 19.39 -14.31
C GLY A 288 -0.62 17.99 -14.91
N ALA A 289 0.32 17.06 -14.68
CA ALA A 289 0.16 15.66 -15.05
C ALA A 289 -0.98 14.99 -14.26
N ALA A 290 -1.08 15.20 -12.95
CA ALA A 290 -2.20 14.72 -12.14
C ALA A 290 -3.53 15.33 -12.60
N ALA A 291 -3.55 16.63 -12.90
CA ALA A 291 -4.74 17.31 -13.43
C ALA A 291 -5.15 16.80 -14.84
N ALA A 292 -4.21 16.26 -15.62
CA ALA A 292 -4.49 15.65 -16.93
C ALA A 292 -5.21 14.31 -16.85
N VAL A 293 -5.22 13.65 -15.67
CA VAL A 293 -5.90 12.36 -15.49
C VAL A 293 -7.42 12.56 -15.56
N PRO A 294 -8.12 11.95 -16.54
CA PRO A 294 -9.56 12.09 -16.67
C PRO A 294 -10.29 11.38 -15.52
N ASP A 295 -11.39 11.97 -15.04
CA ASP A 295 -12.22 11.35 -14.01
C ASP A 295 -12.79 10.00 -14.45
N ALA A 296 -13.10 9.86 -15.75
CA ALA A 296 -13.53 8.61 -16.34
C ALA A 296 -12.48 7.50 -16.18
N LEU A 297 -11.20 7.80 -16.36
CA LEU A 297 -10.13 6.81 -16.15
C LEU A 297 -10.03 6.42 -14.67
N VAL A 298 -10.14 7.38 -13.75
CA VAL A 298 -10.15 7.09 -12.31
C VAL A 298 -11.30 6.14 -11.96
N ASP A 299 -12.48 6.43 -12.48
CA ASP A 299 -13.68 5.62 -12.26
C ASP A 299 -13.51 4.17 -12.77
N GLU A 300 -12.79 3.94 -13.87
CA GLU A 300 -12.54 2.59 -14.39
C GLU A 300 -11.74 1.71 -13.43
N VAL A 301 -10.79 2.30 -12.70
CA VAL A 301 -9.75 1.56 -11.98
C VAL A 301 -9.83 1.68 -10.45
N ALA A 302 -10.78 2.48 -9.95
CA ALA A 302 -10.95 2.75 -8.52
C ALA A 302 -12.42 2.84 -8.10
N LEU A 303 -12.66 2.69 -6.79
CA LEU A 303 -13.95 2.89 -6.15
C LEU A 303 -13.90 4.16 -5.29
N CYS A 304 -14.43 5.26 -5.84
CA CYS A 304 -14.38 6.58 -5.20
C CYS A 304 -15.80 7.07 -4.86
N GLY A 305 -15.99 7.71 -3.70
CA GLY A 305 -17.22 8.43 -3.37
C GLY A 305 -17.97 7.87 -2.16
N PRO A 306 -19.24 8.25 -1.97
CA PRO A 306 -20.01 7.78 -0.82
C PRO A 306 -20.27 6.27 -0.96
N LYS A 307 -20.48 5.60 0.16
CA LYS A 307 -20.74 4.14 0.22
C LYS A 307 -21.77 3.66 -0.81
N ALA A 308 -22.85 4.42 -1.04
CA ALA A 308 -23.88 4.06 -2.03
C ALA A 308 -23.32 4.02 -3.47
N ARG A 309 -22.47 4.99 -3.85
CA ARG A 309 -21.81 5.00 -5.15
C ARG A 309 -20.79 3.87 -5.26
N ILE A 310 -20.04 3.60 -4.20
CA ILE A 310 -19.10 2.47 -4.15
C ILE A 310 -19.85 1.16 -4.37
N ALA A 311 -21.00 0.95 -3.71
CA ALA A 311 -21.83 -0.23 -3.89
C ALA A 311 -22.34 -0.39 -5.33
N GLU A 312 -22.81 0.70 -5.96
CA GLU A 312 -23.23 0.69 -7.37
C GLU A 312 -22.07 0.28 -8.30
N ARG A 313 -20.90 0.92 -8.13
CA ARG A 313 -19.73 0.65 -8.98
C ARG A 313 -19.09 -0.70 -8.72
N LEU A 314 -19.16 -1.22 -7.50
CA LEU A 314 -18.69 -2.55 -7.12
C LEU A 314 -19.32 -3.63 -8.01
N GLY A 315 -20.58 -3.43 -8.45
CA GLY A 315 -21.25 -4.32 -9.39
C GLY A 315 -20.49 -4.53 -10.71
N LEU A 316 -19.68 -3.56 -11.18
CA LEU A 316 -18.83 -3.75 -12.35
C LEU A 316 -17.74 -4.80 -12.11
N TRP A 317 -17.20 -4.84 -10.90
CA TRP A 317 -16.16 -5.78 -10.51
C TRP A 317 -16.75 -7.17 -10.24
N GLU A 318 -17.92 -7.23 -9.60
CA GLU A 318 -18.63 -8.48 -9.34
C GLU A 318 -19.11 -9.18 -10.60
N ASN A 319 -19.45 -8.42 -11.64
CA ASN A 319 -19.83 -8.94 -12.95
C ASN A 319 -18.64 -9.14 -13.91
N SER A 320 -17.42 -9.07 -13.39
CA SER A 320 -16.17 -9.33 -14.12
C SER A 320 -15.57 -10.66 -13.66
N PRO A 321 -14.51 -11.18 -14.31
CA PRO A 321 -13.87 -12.41 -13.86
C PRO A 321 -12.97 -12.22 -12.63
N VAL A 322 -12.98 -11.04 -11.99
CA VAL A 322 -12.26 -10.79 -10.74
C VAL A 322 -12.81 -11.68 -9.62
N THR A 323 -11.91 -12.42 -8.99
CA THR A 323 -12.22 -13.35 -7.90
C THR A 323 -11.85 -12.76 -6.54
N THR A 324 -10.81 -11.92 -6.48
CA THR A 324 -10.34 -11.24 -5.26
C THR A 324 -10.13 -9.76 -5.53
N LEU A 325 -10.72 -8.89 -4.71
CA LEU A 325 -10.51 -7.45 -4.82
C LEU A 325 -9.52 -7.01 -3.74
N ASN A 326 -8.29 -6.67 -4.13
CA ASN A 326 -7.27 -6.20 -3.21
C ASN A 326 -7.46 -4.70 -2.98
N VAL A 327 -8.11 -4.34 -1.89
CA VAL A 327 -8.42 -2.97 -1.48
C VAL A 327 -7.12 -2.24 -1.13
N THR A 328 -6.79 -1.18 -1.86
CA THR A 328 -5.83 -0.17 -1.41
C THR A 328 -6.62 0.91 -0.66
N ALA A 329 -6.58 0.84 0.66
CA ALA A 329 -7.27 1.76 1.56
C ALA A 329 -6.26 2.67 2.28
N PHE A 330 -6.69 3.90 2.59
CA PHE A 330 -5.89 4.89 3.33
C PHE A 330 -6.45 5.16 4.72
N ASP A 331 -7.60 4.58 5.04
CA ASP A 331 -8.24 4.66 6.34
C ASP A 331 -8.99 3.36 6.65
N ILE A 332 -9.27 3.17 7.94
CA ILE A 332 -9.97 1.98 8.44
C ILE A 332 -11.45 1.95 8.02
N ASN A 333 -12.05 3.09 7.69
CA ASN A 333 -13.44 3.17 7.28
C ASN A 333 -13.64 2.55 5.89
N ALA A 334 -12.73 2.76 4.95
CA ALA A 334 -12.75 2.09 3.66
C ALA A 334 -12.69 0.56 3.79
N VAL A 335 -11.86 0.04 4.72
CA VAL A 335 -11.81 -1.40 5.02
C VAL A 335 -13.14 -1.92 5.56
N ARG A 336 -13.76 -1.20 6.50
CA ARG A 336 -15.07 -1.55 7.05
C ARG A 336 -16.18 -1.51 6.01
N VAL A 337 -16.24 -0.46 5.19
CA VAL A 337 -17.24 -0.31 4.13
C VAL A 337 -17.13 -1.46 3.13
N MET A 338 -15.92 -1.82 2.70
CA MET A 338 -15.75 -2.94 1.78
C MET A 338 -16.11 -4.28 2.41
N ALA A 339 -15.77 -4.52 3.68
CA ALA A 339 -16.22 -5.71 4.41
C ALA A 339 -17.74 -5.82 4.47
N GLU A 340 -18.44 -4.73 4.76
CA GLU A 340 -19.89 -4.72 4.80
C GLU A 340 -20.50 -5.01 3.42
N LEU A 341 -19.98 -4.36 2.37
CA LEU A 341 -20.52 -4.50 1.02
C LEU A 341 -20.24 -5.89 0.40
N VAL A 342 -19.06 -6.46 0.63
CA VAL A 342 -18.63 -7.71 -0.06
C VAL A 342 -18.79 -8.95 0.82
N LEU A 343 -18.52 -8.84 2.12
CA LEU A 343 -18.57 -9.98 3.05
C LEU A 343 -19.87 -10.04 3.86
N GLY A 344 -20.72 -9.01 3.80
CA GLY A 344 -21.99 -8.94 4.54
C GLY A 344 -21.81 -8.88 6.05
N VAL A 345 -20.64 -8.44 6.53
CA VAL A 345 -20.33 -8.39 7.97
C VAL A 345 -20.91 -7.11 8.57
N ASP A 346 -21.76 -7.26 9.59
CA ASP A 346 -22.17 -6.13 10.43
C ASP A 346 -20.97 -5.67 11.26
N THR A 347 -20.43 -4.51 10.89
CA THR A 347 -19.25 -3.93 11.54
C THR A 347 -19.55 -3.40 12.95
N ALA A 348 -20.83 -3.22 13.32
CA ALA A 348 -21.26 -2.76 14.65
C ALA A 348 -21.33 -3.89 15.70
N GLN A 349 -21.40 -5.17 15.30
CA GLN A 349 -21.69 -6.29 16.23
C GLN A 349 -20.51 -7.22 16.58
N ARG A 350 -19.28 -6.94 16.15
CA ARG A 350 -18.12 -7.80 16.46
C ARG A 350 -17.01 -7.11 17.25
N VAL A 351 -17.36 -6.36 18.30
CA VAL A 351 -16.43 -6.06 19.39
C VAL A 351 -16.45 -7.26 20.35
N GLN A 352 -15.84 -8.36 19.95
CA GLN A 352 -15.42 -9.39 20.91
C GLN A 352 -13.92 -9.27 21.04
N ALA A 353 -13.48 -8.97 22.27
CA ALA A 353 -12.08 -8.77 22.63
C ALA A 353 -11.22 -9.96 22.13
N PRO A 354 -9.95 -9.73 21.77
CA PRO A 354 -9.06 -10.81 21.37
C PRO A 354 -8.97 -11.85 22.49
N ALA A 355 -9.03 -13.13 22.14
CA ALA A 355 -8.67 -14.20 23.06
C ALA A 355 -7.23 -13.97 23.55
N ALA A 356 -7.05 -14.01 24.88
CA ALA A 356 -5.76 -13.83 25.51
C ALA A 356 -4.73 -14.81 24.93
N ALA A 357 -3.52 -14.31 24.66
CA ALA A 357 -2.39 -15.12 24.25
C ALA A 357 -2.10 -16.21 25.31
N PRO A 358 -1.56 -17.38 24.93
CA PRO A 358 -1.17 -18.40 25.88
C PRO A 358 -0.10 -17.85 26.84
N ASP A 359 -0.35 -18.01 28.13
CA ASP A 359 0.52 -17.63 29.23
C ASP A 359 1.88 -18.36 29.12
N THR A 360 2.93 -17.63 28.74
CA THR A 360 4.31 -18.11 28.84
C THR A 360 5.01 -17.40 30.00
N GLY A 361 4.82 -17.93 31.21
CA GLY A 361 5.81 -18.00 32.28
C GLY A 361 6.75 -16.81 32.54
N SER A 362 6.34 -15.98 33.51
CA SER A 362 7.15 -15.35 34.58
C SER A 362 8.37 -14.47 34.26
N ASN A 363 8.22 -13.16 34.51
CA ASN A 363 8.99 -12.43 35.56
C ASN A 363 8.26 -11.13 35.98
N PRO A 364 8.38 -10.68 37.25
CA PRO A 364 7.43 -9.74 37.88
C PRO A 364 7.68 -8.24 37.56
N PRO A 365 6.66 -7.38 37.74
CA PRO A 365 6.62 -6.02 37.18
C PRO A 365 7.22 -4.94 38.11
N ALA A 366 7.67 -3.84 37.51
CA ALA A 366 7.79 -2.55 38.19
C ALA A 366 6.43 -1.83 38.20
N THR A 367 6.10 -1.28 39.36
CA THR A 367 4.82 -0.72 39.82
C THR A 367 4.19 0.35 38.91
N PRO A 368 2.83 0.40 38.78
CA PRO A 368 2.13 1.38 37.95
C PRO A 368 1.89 2.71 38.69
N SER A 369 2.06 3.83 37.98
CA SER A 369 1.61 5.15 38.41
C SER A 369 0.26 5.49 37.77
N LYS A 370 -0.77 5.44 38.63
CA LYS A 370 -2.09 6.10 38.62
C LYS A 370 -2.76 6.41 37.27
N GLU A 371 -3.83 5.64 37.02
CA GLU A 371 -4.96 6.00 36.17
C GLU A 371 -5.55 7.37 36.59
N THR A 372 -5.84 8.20 35.59
CA THR A 372 -6.71 9.37 35.75
C THR A 372 -7.98 9.13 34.94
N GLU A 373 -9.11 9.39 35.59
CA GLU A 373 -10.49 9.18 35.16
C GLU A 373 -10.79 9.71 33.75
N VAL A 374 -11.51 8.90 32.96
CA VAL A 374 -12.10 9.30 31.69
C VAL A 374 -13.41 10.04 31.98
N VAL A 375 -13.42 11.34 31.73
CA VAL A 375 -14.66 12.14 31.61
C VAL A 375 -14.87 12.41 30.12
N SER A 376 -16.02 11.96 29.60
CA SER A 376 -16.42 12.19 28.21
C SER A 376 -16.75 13.66 27.96
N SER A 377 -15.98 14.32 27.08
CA SER A 377 -16.34 15.60 26.45
C SER A 377 -16.14 15.50 24.94
N GLU A 378 -17.09 16.00 24.15
CA GLU A 378 -16.95 16.12 22.69
C GLU A 378 -15.64 16.85 22.34
N GLN A 379 -14.82 16.24 21.48
CA GLN A 379 -13.50 16.77 21.09
C GLN A 379 -13.64 17.73 19.92
N ALA A 380 -12.86 18.83 19.91
CA ALA A 380 -12.80 19.77 18.80
C ALA A 380 -12.43 19.08 17.48
N LYS A 381 -12.95 19.60 16.36
CA LYS A 381 -12.73 19.00 15.04
C LYS A 381 -11.25 19.08 14.66
N SER A 382 -10.52 20.07 15.19
CA SER A 382 -9.08 20.23 14.97
C SER A 382 -8.19 19.29 15.77
N GLN A 383 -8.73 18.38 16.60
CA GLN A 383 -7.90 17.39 17.31
C GLN A 383 -6.98 16.62 16.33
N VAL A 384 -7.51 16.27 15.16
CA VAL A 384 -6.75 15.62 14.08
C VAL A 384 -5.55 16.44 13.59
N VAL A 385 -5.62 17.77 13.63
CA VAL A 385 -4.52 18.66 13.25
C VAL A 385 -3.41 18.58 14.29
N PHE A 386 -3.74 18.55 15.58
CA PHE A 386 -2.75 18.43 16.66
C PHE A 386 -2.13 17.04 16.71
N ASP A 387 -2.90 15.99 16.45
CA ASP A 387 -2.38 14.61 16.32
C ASP A 387 -1.38 14.51 15.14
N ASN A 388 -1.68 15.19 14.04
CA ASN A 388 -0.78 15.31 12.89
C ASN A 388 0.48 16.11 13.24
N MET A 389 0.36 17.23 13.97
CA MET A 389 1.53 17.98 14.44
C MET A 389 2.42 17.12 15.34
N ALA A 390 1.84 16.39 16.31
CA ALA A 390 2.58 15.47 17.18
C ALA A 390 3.36 14.44 16.36
N THR A 391 2.70 13.89 15.33
CA THR A 391 3.30 12.94 14.39
C THR A 391 4.44 13.57 13.59
N GLN A 392 4.29 14.80 13.10
CA GLN A 392 5.33 15.50 12.34
C GLN A 392 6.55 15.85 13.20
N ILE A 393 6.32 16.28 14.43
CA ILE A 393 7.38 16.62 15.40
C ILE A 393 8.18 15.36 15.74
N ALA A 394 7.50 14.24 16.01
CA ALA A 394 8.14 12.95 16.27
C ALA A 394 8.97 12.45 15.07
N LYS A 395 8.51 12.71 13.84
CA LYS A 395 9.21 12.33 12.59
C LYS A 395 10.38 13.25 12.23
N ASN A 396 10.43 14.47 12.76
CA ASN A 396 11.48 15.44 12.46
C ASN A 396 12.03 16.11 13.74
N PRO A 397 12.88 15.42 14.52
CA PRO A 397 13.46 15.98 15.75
C PRO A 397 14.26 17.27 15.54
N GLY A 398 14.79 17.50 14.33
CA GLY A 398 15.48 18.74 13.97
C GLY A 398 14.57 19.97 13.96
N MET A 399 13.26 19.75 13.82
CA MET A 399 12.23 20.79 13.81
C MET A 399 12.15 21.53 15.15
N VAL A 400 12.26 20.80 16.26
CA VAL A 400 12.26 21.34 17.64
C VAL A 400 13.33 22.41 17.78
N ASN A 401 14.58 22.07 17.43
CA ASN A 401 15.71 23.00 17.50
C ASN A 401 15.58 24.18 16.51
N SER A 402 14.93 23.99 15.36
CA SER A 402 14.78 25.02 14.33
C SER A 402 13.69 26.06 14.65
N ILE A 403 12.65 25.64 15.39
CA ILE A 403 11.52 26.49 15.76
C ILE A 403 11.76 27.09 17.16
N ASN A 404 12.19 26.27 18.12
CA ASN A 404 12.64 26.66 19.46
C ASN A 404 11.66 27.58 20.20
N ALA A 405 10.39 27.16 20.29
CA ALA A 405 9.31 27.98 20.82
C ALA A 405 8.18 27.12 21.41
N VAL A 406 7.42 27.70 22.35
CA VAL A 406 6.18 27.10 22.87
C VAL A 406 4.97 27.88 22.34
N PHE A 407 4.03 27.17 21.71
CA PHE A 407 2.79 27.74 21.19
C PHE A 407 1.60 27.32 22.05
N GLN A 408 0.77 28.29 22.43
CA GLN A 408 -0.55 28.06 23.00
C GLN A 408 -1.61 28.31 21.92
N PHE A 409 -2.53 27.36 21.77
CA PHE A 409 -3.72 27.51 20.95
C PHE A 409 -4.96 27.61 21.83
N HIS A 410 -5.80 28.59 21.55
CA HIS A 410 -7.13 28.76 22.12
C HIS A 410 -8.13 28.72 20.97
N LEU A 411 -8.69 27.55 20.68
CA LEU A 411 -9.67 27.41 19.61
C LEU A 411 -11.08 27.65 20.15
N THR A 412 -11.75 28.63 19.59
CA THR A 412 -13.16 28.93 19.89
C THR A 412 -14.08 28.12 19.00
N GLY A 413 -15.33 27.90 19.41
CA GLY A 413 -16.31 27.12 18.65
C GLY A 413 -17.03 26.10 19.52
N ASN A 414 -17.84 25.23 18.90
CA ASN A 414 -18.53 24.14 19.60
C ASN A 414 -18.39 22.81 18.85
N PRO A 415 -17.56 21.86 19.32
CA PRO A 415 -16.60 22.00 20.43
C PRO A 415 -15.33 22.78 20.02
N GLY A 416 -14.90 23.72 20.85
CA GLY A 416 -13.55 24.32 20.80
C GLY A 416 -12.61 23.65 21.82
N GLY A 417 -11.42 24.22 22.04
CA GLY A 417 -10.50 23.69 23.06
C GLY A 417 -9.15 24.39 23.11
N ASP A 418 -8.31 23.92 24.02
CA ASP A 418 -6.97 24.46 24.25
C ASP A 418 -5.91 23.40 23.96
N TRP A 419 -4.84 23.79 23.27
CA TRP A 419 -3.68 22.91 23.02
C TRP A 419 -2.36 23.64 23.22
N VAL A 420 -1.36 22.88 23.65
CA VAL A 420 0.02 23.31 23.76
C VAL A 420 0.86 22.53 22.76
N VAL A 421 1.69 23.25 22.00
CA VAL A 421 2.74 22.68 21.15
C VAL A 421 4.08 23.20 21.68
N ASP A 422 4.81 22.36 22.41
CA ASP A 422 6.13 22.67 22.95
C ASP A 422 7.21 22.17 22.00
N LEU A 423 7.95 23.10 21.40
CA LEU A 423 9.08 22.83 20.52
C LEU A 423 10.37 23.41 21.07
N LYS A 424 10.46 23.55 22.40
CA LYS A 424 11.57 24.17 23.10
C LYS A 424 12.30 23.17 24.00
N GLN A 425 11.61 22.12 24.46
CA GLN A 425 12.17 21.10 25.34
C GLN A 425 12.18 19.70 24.71
N GLY A 426 13.22 18.92 25.04
CA GLY A 426 13.29 17.48 24.71
C GLY A 426 13.13 17.18 23.22
N THR A 427 12.24 16.24 22.89
CA THR A 427 11.90 15.84 21.51
C THR A 427 10.68 16.60 20.96
N GLY A 428 10.21 17.62 21.67
CA GLY A 428 8.94 18.30 21.41
C GLY A 428 7.72 17.51 21.90
N ASP A 429 6.64 18.24 22.20
CA ASP A 429 5.39 17.70 22.76
C ASP A 429 4.16 18.43 22.21
N VAL A 430 3.05 17.71 22.05
CA VAL A 430 1.74 18.27 21.69
C VAL A 430 0.69 17.65 22.59
N ARG A 431 -0.04 18.50 23.32
CA ARG A 431 -1.03 18.04 24.31
C ARG A 431 -2.19 19.01 24.44
N ALA A 432 -3.35 18.48 24.84
CA ALA A 432 -4.48 19.31 25.23
C ALA A 432 -4.20 20.08 26.54
N GLY A 433 -4.82 21.24 26.68
CA GLY A 433 -4.75 22.11 27.85
C GLY A 433 -3.95 23.39 27.63
N THR A 434 -3.47 23.97 28.72
CA THR A 434 -2.78 25.27 28.72
C THR A 434 -1.34 25.16 29.24
N VAL A 435 -0.56 26.21 28.98
CA VAL A 435 0.79 26.39 29.52
C VAL A 435 1.00 27.82 30.01
N ASP A 436 1.76 27.98 31.07
CA ASP A 436 2.16 29.29 31.58
C ASP A 436 3.28 29.87 30.72
N ASN A 437 3.14 31.16 30.35
CA ASN A 437 4.13 31.92 29.59
C ASN A 437 4.52 31.32 28.22
N PRO A 438 3.56 31.08 27.30
CA PRO A 438 3.89 30.65 25.94
C PRO A 438 4.67 31.74 25.18
N ASP A 439 5.55 31.35 24.27
CA ASP A 439 6.27 32.30 23.40
C ASP A 439 5.31 32.95 22.38
N VAL A 440 4.27 32.21 21.96
CA VAL A 440 3.20 32.67 21.08
C VAL A 440 1.86 32.10 21.53
N THR A 441 0.81 32.93 21.56
CA THR A 441 -0.57 32.50 21.75
C THR A 441 -1.39 32.80 20.50
N ILE A 442 -2.12 31.80 20.02
CA ILE A 442 -2.98 31.88 18.84
C ILE A 442 -4.43 31.64 19.28
N THR A 443 -5.31 32.57 18.95
CA THR A 443 -6.75 32.41 19.16
C THR A 443 -7.47 32.51 17.82
N MET A 444 -8.26 31.49 17.48
CA MET A 444 -9.11 31.48 16.28
C MET A 444 -10.26 30.48 16.41
N ASP A 445 -11.23 30.55 15.51
CA ASP A 445 -12.30 29.56 15.43
C ASP A 445 -11.79 28.21 14.92
N ASP A 446 -12.31 27.11 15.46
CA ASP A 446 -11.92 25.74 15.12
C ASP A 446 -12.04 25.43 13.62
N ASP A 447 -13.11 25.92 12.96
CA ASP A 447 -13.29 25.70 11.51
C ASP A 447 -12.29 26.52 10.67
N ASP A 448 -11.95 27.73 11.12
CA ASP A 448 -10.92 28.56 10.47
C ASP A 448 -9.52 27.96 10.69
N PHE A 449 -9.26 27.31 11.83
CA PHE A 449 -7.99 26.62 12.08
C PHE A 449 -7.83 25.38 11.19
N LEU A 450 -8.89 24.60 11.01
CA LEU A 450 -8.91 23.51 10.03
C LEU A 450 -8.64 24.00 8.61
N ALA A 451 -9.29 25.10 8.21
CA ALA A 451 -9.07 25.70 6.89
C ALA A 451 -7.64 26.21 6.73
N LEU A 452 -7.03 26.77 7.78
CA LEU A 452 -5.64 27.20 7.80
C LEU A 452 -4.69 26.00 7.64
N ALA A 453 -4.90 24.95 8.43
CA ALA A 453 -4.10 23.74 8.41
C ALA A 453 -4.17 22.99 7.07
N SER A 454 -5.35 22.99 6.42
CA SER A 454 -5.55 22.36 5.12
C SER A 454 -5.15 23.25 3.93
N GLY A 455 -4.59 24.44 4.17
CA GLY A 455 -4.21 25.41 3.13
C GLY A 455 -5.37 26.11 2.41
N LYS A 456 -6.62 25.91 2.84
CA LYS A 456 -7.82 26.57 2.28
C LYS A 456 -7.94 28.03 2.73
N LEU A 457 -7.39 28.36 3.89
CA LEU A 457 -7.29 29.71 4.41
C LEU A 457 -5.80 30.08 4.53
N ASN A 458 -5.40 31.21 3.94
CA ASN A 458 -4.05 31.71 4.08
C ASN A 458 -3.88 32.49 5.39
N GLY A 459 -2.78 32.29 6.12
CA GLY A 459 -2.54 32.94 7.41
C GLY A 459 -2.52 34.47 7.38
N MET A 460 -2.01 35.09 6.31
CA MET A 460 -2.05 36.56 6.16
C MET A 460 -3.46 37.06 5.92
N ALA A 461 -4.26 36.31 5.15
CA ALA A 461 -5.66 36.63 4.91
C ALA A 461 -6.50 36.48 6.18
N ALA A 462 -6.27 35.42 6.97
CA ALA A 462 -6.90 35.22 8.27
C ALA A 462 -6.60 36.37 9.24
N PHE A 463 -5.35 36.84 9.27
CA PHE A 463 -4.95 37.95 10.13
C PHE A 463 -5.58 39.29 9.68
N ALA A 464 -5.54 39.59 8.39
CA ALA A 464 -6.15 40.80 7.83
C ALA A 464 -7.67 40.84 8.02
N GLN A 465 -8.34 39.68 8.04
CA GLN A 465 -9.78 39.53 8.29
C GLN A 465 -10.14 39.50 9.78
N GLY A 466 -9.15 39.55 10.69
CA GLY A 466 -9.37 39.46 12.14
C GLY A 466 -9.80 38.07 12.64
N LYS A 467 -9.65 37.02 11.82
CA LYS A 467 -10.02 35.63 12.15
C LYS A 467 -8.99 34.93 13.03
N ILE A 468 -7.75 35.40 13.02
CA ILE A 468 -6.68 34.91 13.89
C ILE A 468 -6.14 36.07 14.72
N LYS A 469 -6.06 35.85 16.03
CA LYS A 469 -5.40 36.75 16.97
C LYS A 469 -4.12 36.10 17.44
N VAL A 470 -3.00 36.80 17.27
CA VAL A 470 -1.67 36.35 17.70
C VAL A 470 -1.16 37.28 18.80
N GLN A 471 -0.72 36.72 19.92
CA GLN A 471 -0.05 37.41 21.02
C GLN A 471 1.32 36.79 21.26
N GLY A 472 2.29 37.58 21.75
CA GLY A 472 3.68 37.14 21.90
C GLY A 472 4.52 37.42 20.64
N ASN A 473 5.46 36.54 20.32
CA ASN A 473 6.42 36.76 19.24
C ASN A 473 5.82 36.42 17.86
N VAL A 474 5.29 37.44 17.18
CA VAL A 474 4.61 37.31 15.88
C VAL A 474 5.51 36.71 14.78
N MET A 475 6.84 36.89 14.83
CA MET A 475 7.73 36.26 13.85
C MET A 475 7.82 34.74 14.01
N LEU A 476 7.59 34.21 15.22
CA LEU A 476 7.53 32.76 15.43
C LEU A 476 6.22 32.16 14.90
N ALA A 477 5.14 32.96 14.86
CA ALA A 477 3.87 32.52 14.30
C ALA A 477 3.93 32.24 12.78
N THR A 478 4.88 32.85 12.03
CA THR A 478 5.05 32.55 10.60
C THR A 478 5.70 31.17 10.36
N LYS A 479 6.42 30.65 11.35
CA LYS A 479 6.99 29.28 11.31
C LYS A 479 5.94 28.19 11.52
N LEU A 480 4.72 28.54 11.92
CA LEU A 480 3.64 27.58 12.13
C LEU A 480 3.32 26.78 10.87
N GLN A 481 3.54 27.37 9.69
CA GLN A 481 3.27 26.70 8.42
C GLN A 481 4.10 25.42 8.22
N SER A 482 5.31 25.35 8.79
CA SER A 482 6.12 24.13 8.71
C SER A 482 5.61 23.00 9.61
N LEU A 483 4.67 23.28 10.53
CA LEU A 483 4.05 22.29 11.41
C LEU A 483 2.86 21.57 10.78
N PHE A 484 2.25 22.13 9.72
CA PHE A 484 1.08 21.53 9.07
C PHE A 484 1.43 20.47 8.01
N GLY A 485 2.71 20.32 7.66
CA GLY A 485 3.15 19.45 6.56
C GLY A 485 2.76 20.04 5.20
N GLY A 486 3.76 20.50 4.43
CA GLY A 486 3.55 20.99 3.06
C GLY A 486 3.29 19.87 2.06
#